data_AF-A0A1X7SJB9-F1
#
_entry.id   AF-A0A1X7SJB9-F1
#
_cell.length_a   1.000
_cell.length_b   1.000
_cell.length_c   1.000
_cell.angle_alpha   90.00
_cell.angle_beta   90.00
_cell.angle_gamma   90.00
#
_symmetry.space_group_name_H-M   'P 1'
#
loop_
_entity.id
_entity.type
_entity.pdbx_description
1 polymer ?
#
loop_
_entity_poly.entity_id
_entity_poly.type
_entity_poly.pdbx_seq_one_letter_code
_entity_poly.pdbx_strand_id
1 'polypeptide(L)'
;MYCVLHEAALRGHREGVNARNRENFLGLLDMISKHDLVVKNRLQHGPMNAVYTSHSVQDDLLRILGNNVVQIICSKVKVARLYSVIVDESRDSSKQEQMSFAVRFVHRGGRTRLTFI
;
A
#
# COMPACT_ATOMS: atom_id res chain seq x y z
N MET A 1 -0.88 2.05 6.31
CA MET A 1 -2.35 1.91 6.13
C MET A 1 -3.07 3.18 6.61
N TYR A 2 -2.58 4.37 6.27
CA TYR A 2 -3.30 5.64 6.51
C TYR A 2 -3.95 6.11 5.22
N CYS A 3 -3.14 6.22 4.16
CA CYS A 3 -3.58 6.64 2.83
C CYS A 3 -4.75 5.80 2.29
N VAL A 4 -4.70 4.46 2.46
CA VAL A 4 -5.78 3.55 2.04
C VAL A 4 -7.09 3.80 2.80
N LEU A 5 -7.03 4.10 4.10
CA LEU A 5 -8.23 4.34 4.91
C LEU A 5 -8.90 5.68 4.60
N HIS A 6 -8.11 6.63 4.11
CA HIS A 6 -8.56 8.00 3.81
C HIS A 6 -8.64 8.27 2.30
N GLU A 7 -8.56 7.23 1.45
CA GLU A 7 -8.59 7.35 -0.02
C GLU A 7 -7.61 8.40 -0.57
N ALA A 8 -6.48 8.57 0.12
CA ALA A 8 -5.48 9.57 -0.19
C ALA A 8 -4.33 8.94 -0.97
N ALA A 9 -3.70 9.70 -1.87
CA ALA A 9 -2.50 9.24 -2.57
C ALA A 9 -1.33 9.12 -1.60
N LEU A 10 -0.50 8.06 -1.71
CA LEU A 10 0.73 7.97 -0.92
C LEU A 10 1.70 9.09 -1.29
N ARG A 11 1.84 9.33 -2.60
CA ARG A 11 2.61 10.43 -3.18
C ARG A 11 1.68 11.60 -3.46
N GLY A 12 2.00 12.75 -2.89
CA GLY A 12 1.26 13.99 -3.12
C GLY A 12 1.92 14.82 -4.21
N HIS A 13 1.28 15.92 -4.60
CA HIS A 13 1.83 16.83 -5.62
C HIS A 13 2.90 17.80 -5.08
N ARG A 14 3.15 17.82 -3.77
CA ARG A 14 3.99 18.84 -3.09
C ARG A 14 5.09 18.18 -2.26
N GLU A 15 6.32 18.24 -2.75
CA GLU A 15 7.50 17.60 -2.12
C GLU A 15 8.43 18.59 -1.39
N GLY A 16 8.29 19.88 -1.71
CA GLY A 16 9.14 20.93 -1.19
C GLY A 16 9.19 20.96 0.34
N VAL A 17 10.39 21.16 0.89
CA VAL A 17 10.66 21.14 2.35
C VAL A 17 9.80 22.16 3.11
N ASN A 18 9.43 23.27 2.46
CA ASN A 18 8.61 24.35 3.04
C ASN A 18 7.11 24.25 2.69
N ALA A 19 6.67 23.16 2.06
CA ALA A 19 5.26 22.99 1.73
C ALA A 19 4.46 22.71 3.01
N ARG A 20 3.47 23.58 3.31
CA ARG A 20 2.55 23.39 4.45
C ARG A 20 1.82 22.04 4.43
N ASN A 21 1.55 21.51 3.24
CA ASN A 21 0.98 20.19 3.01
C ASN A 21 1.97 19.37 2.17
N ARG A 22 3.06 18.92 2.79
CA ARG A 22 4.03 18.02 2.17
C ARG A 22 3.35 16.67 1.89
N GLU A 23 3.81 15.96 0.86
CA GLU A 23 3.25 14.67 0.46
C GLU A 23 3.03 13.71 1.63
N ASN A 24 1.96 12.89 1.55
CA ASN A 24 1.47 12.09 2.67
C ASN A 24 2.55 11.16 3.25
N PHE A 25 3.41 10.57 2.42
CA PHE A 25 4.53 9.75 2.89
C PHE A 25 5.51 10.53 3.77
N LEU A 26 5.97 11.71 3.32
CA LEU A 26 6.89 12.55 4.08
C LEU A 26 6.23 13.17 5.31
N GLY A 27 4.96 13.55 5.22
CA GLY A 27 4.19 14.03 6.36
C GLY A 27 4.05 12.98 7.46
N LEU A 28 3.80 11.72 7.09
CA LEU A 28 3.77 10.60 8.04
C LEU A 28 5.14 10.34 8.65
N LEU A 29 6.22 10.36 7.86
CA LEU A 29 7.58 10.21 8.38
C LEU A 29 7.98 11.34 9.34
N ASP A 30 7.62 12.58 9.03
CA ASP A 30 7.82 13.73 9.93
C ASP A 30 7.04 13.54 11.24
N MET A 31 5.78 13.11 11.16
CA MET A 31 4.98 12.80 12.36
C MET A 31 5.62 11.71 13.21
N ILE A 32 6.08 10.60 12.61
CA ILE A 32 6.76 9.51 13.33
C ILE A 32 8.05 10.04 13.98
N SER A 33 8.81 10.88 13.29
CA SER A 33 10.05 11.46 13.82
C SER A 33 9.86 12.34 15.06
N LYS A 34 8.66 12.87 15.29
CA LYS A 34 8.35 13.63 16.51
C LYS A 34 8.26 12.73 17.74
N HIS A 35 8.02 11.44 17.55
CA HIS A 35 7.84 10.46 18.62
C HIS A 35 8.97 9.41 18.67
N ASP A 36 9.72 9.23 17.59
CA ASP A 36 10.82 8.27 17.49
C ASP A 36 12.15 8.97 17.19
N LEU A 37 13.05 8.96 18.18
CA LEU A 37 14.37 9.59 18.08
C LEU A 37 15.29 8.91 17.06
N VAL A 38 15.13 7.60 16.81
CA VAL A 38 15.92 6.86 15.82
C VAL A 38 15.53 7.33 14.42
N VAL A 39 14.22 7.42 14.16
CA VAL A 39 13.70 7.92 12.89
C VAL A 39 14.10 9.38 12.69
N LYS A 40 13.96 10.21 13.73
CA LYS A 40 14.39 11.62 13.67
C LYS A 40 15.86 11.76 13.32
N ASN A 41 16.73 11.03 14.02
CA ASN A 41 18.16 11.10 13.78
C ASN A 41 18.52 10.61 12.38
N ARG A 42 17.85 9.56 11.89
CA ARG A 42 18.03 9.04 10.53
C ARG A 42 17.60 10.04 9.45
N LEU A 43 16.48 10.72 9.64
CA LEU A 43 15.98 11.70 8.68
C LEU A 43 16.84 12.98 8.63
N GLN A 44 17.44 13.38 9.75
CA GLN A 44 18.22 14.62 9.86
C GLN A 44 19.72 14.43 9.55
N HIS A 45 20.32 13.34 10.02
CA HIS A 45 21.77 13.11 9.97
C HIS A 45 22.14 11.84 9.20
N GLY A 46 21.15 11.07 8.72
CA GLY A 46 21.42 9.87 7.95
C GLY A 46 22.03 10.19 6.59
N PRO A 47 22.93 9.33 6.07
CA PRO A 47 23.43 9.48 4.70
C PRO A 47 22.24 9.34 3.72
N MET A 48 22.28 10.04 2.58
CA MET A 48 21.13 10.13 1.65
C MET A 48 20.56 8.76 1.23
N ASN A 49 21.41 7.73 1.15
CA ASN A 49 21.01 6.36 0.81
C ASN A 49 20.25 5.62 1.94
N ALA A 50 20.27 6.13 3.17
CA ALA A 50 19.65 5.50 4.35
C ALA A 50 18.41 6.27 4.86
N VAL A 51 18.02 7.35 4.19
CA VAL A 51 16.82 8.15 4.50
C VAL A 51 15.56 7.52 3.87
N TYR A 52 15.71 6.74 2.78
CA TYR A 52 14.64 5.95 2.15
C TYR A 52 13.41 6.78 1.70
N THR A 53 13.60 8.08 1.45
CA THR A 53 12.53 9.00 1.05
C THR A 53 12.37 9.19 -0.45
N SER A 54 13.30 8.66 -1.27
CA SER A 54 13.24 8.82 -2.72
C SER A 54 12.02 8.11 -3.33
N HIS A 55 11.57 8.61 -4.47
CA HIS A 55 10.48 8.01 -5.24
C HIS A 55 10.70 6.53 -5.54
N SER A 56 11.89 6.17 -5.99
CA SER A 56 12.26 4.78 -6.26
C SER A 56 12.04 3.88 -5.04
N VAL A 57 12.42 4.35 -3.85
CA VAL A 57 12.24 3.59 -2.62
C VAL A 57 10.77 3.53 -2.21
N GLN A 58 10.00 4.62 -2.38
CA GLN A 58 8.55 4.59 -2.14
C GLN A 58 7.85 3.55 -3.05
N ASP A 59 8.27 3.46 -4.31
CA ASP A 59 7.71 2.52 -5.29
C ASP A 59 8.10 1.08 -4.94
N ASP A 60 9.35 0.84 -4.52
CA ASP A 60 9.77 -0.48 -4.03
C ASP A 60 9.02 -0.90 -2.76
N LEU A 61 8.82 0.02 -1.82
CA LEU A 61 8.03 -0.24 -0.62
C LEU A 61 6.58 -0.60 -0.98
N LEU A 62 5.95 0.15 -1.89
CA LEU A 62 4.61 -0.16 -2.39
C LEU A 62 4.55 -1.54 -3.04
N ARG A 63 5.53 -1.88 -3.88
CA ARG A 63 5.62 -3.18 -4.55
C ARG A 63 5.77 -4.32 -3.53
N ILE A 64 6.65 -4.18 -2.55
CA ILE A 64 6.85 -5.17 -1.49
C ILE A 64 5.58 -5.35 -0.65
N LEU A 65 4.92 -4.24 -0.26
CA LEU A 65 3.67 -4.28 0.50
C LEU A 65 2.54 -4.93 -0.29
N GLY A 66 2.39 -4.57 -1.57
CA GLY A 66 1.42 -5.19 -2.47
C GLY A 66 1.65 -6.70 -2.60
N ASN A 67 2.89 -7.11 -2.86
CA ASN A 67 3.26 -8.52 -2.94
C ASN A 67 2.96 -9.28 -1.64
N ASN A 68 3.28 -8.69 -0.49
CA ASN A 68 2.99 -9.29 0.81
C ASN A 68 1.48 -9.49 1.03
N VAL A 69 0.65 -8.50 0.66
CA VAL A 69 -0.81 -8.63 0.75
C VAL A 69 -1.31 -9.77 -0.12
N VAL A 70 -0.85 -9.87 -1.37
CA VAL A 70 -1.20 -10.97 -2.27
C VAL A 70 -0.77 -12.32 -1.69
N GLN A 71 0.46 -12.44 -1.17
CA GLN A 71 0.95 -13.67 -0.55
C GLN A 71 0.13 -14.09 0.67
N ILE A 72 -0.30 -13.13 1.50
CA ILE A 72 -1.19 -13.39 2.65
C ILE A 72 -2.55 -13.90 2.17
N ILE A 73 -3.13 -13.29 1.14
CA ILE A 73 -4.41 -13.72 0.56
C ILE A 73 -4.27 -15.13 -0.01
N CYS A 74 -3.27 -15.37 -0.85
CA CYS A 74 -2.97 -16.69 -1.43
C CYS A 74 -2.77 -17.75 -0.35
N SER A 75 -2.08 -17.43 0.74
CA SER A 75 -1.88 -18.36 1.86
C SER A 75 -3.19 -18.71 2.55
N LYS A 76 -4.10 -17.74 2.75
CA LYS A 76 -5.44 -17.99 3.32
C LYS A 76 -6.31 -18.84 2.39
N VAL A 77 -6.23 -18.58 1.09
CA VAL A 77 -6.97 -19.34 0.07
C VAL A 77 -6.47 -20.77 -0.02
N LYS A 78 -5.15 -21.01 0.02
CA LYS A 78 -4.56 -22.37 0.02
C LYS A 78 -5.01 -23.22 1.20
N VAL A 79 -5.26 -22.60 2.36
CA VAL A 79 -5.79 -23.30 3.54
C VAL A 79 -7.30 -23.55 3.42
N ALA A 80 -8.02 -22.76 2.62
CA ALA A 80 -9.44 -22.97 2.38
C ALA A 80 -9.66 -24.17 1.44
N ARG A 81 -10.55 -25.09 1.81
CA ARG A 81 -10.90 -26.26 0.97
C ARG A 81 -11.75 -25.88 -0.25
N LEU A 82 -12.40 -24.71 -0.20
CA LEU A 82 -13.32 -24.21 -1.21
C LEU A 82 -13.06 -22.73 -1.44
N TYR A 83 -12.81 -22.37 -2.70
CA TYR A 83 -12.69 -21.00 -3.15
C TYR A 83 -13.26 -20.83 -4.57
N SER A 84 -13.64 -19.61 -4.91
CA SER A 84 -14.00 -19.20 -6.27
C SER A 84 -13.26 -17.92 -6.62
N VAL A 85 -12.93 -17.76 -7.90
CA VAL A 85 -12.34 -16.54 -8.45
C VAL A 85 -13.41 -15.85 -9.28
N ILE A 86 -13.59 -14.56 -9.06
CA ILE A 86 -14.47 -13.67 -9.81
C ILE A 86 -13.56 -12.72 -10.57
N VAL A 87 -13.80 -12.59 -11.86
CA VAL A 87 -13.09 -11.66 -12.74
C VAL A 87 -14.13 -10.74 -13.33
N ASP A 88 -13.90 -9.44 -13.19
CA ASP A 88 -14.77 -8.40 -13.76
C ASP A 88 -13.94 -7.52 -14.69
N GLU A 89 -14.47 -7.28 -15.88
CA GLU A 89 -13.82 -6.49 -16.91
C GLU A 89 -14.69 -5.27 -17.24
N SER A 90 -14.10 -4.10 -17.16
CA SER A 90 -14.77 -2.84 -17.48
C SER A 90 -13.91 -2.01 -18.42
N ARG A 91 -14.54 -1.36 -19.39
CA ARG A 91 -13.85 -0.48 -20.34
C ARG A 91 -13.95 0.96 -19.88
N ASP A 92 -12.82 1.62 -19.73
CA ASP A 92 -12.78 3.03 -19.34
C ASP A 92 -13.06 3.98 -20.53
N SER A 93 -13.20 5.27 -20.22
CA SER A 93 -13.42 6.33 -21.23
C SER A 93 -12.25 6.49 -22.21
N SER A 94 -11.06 5.99 -21.85
CA SER A 94 -9.87 5.96 -22.72
C SER A 94 -9.85 4.73 -23.63
N LYS A 95 -10.92 3.92 -23.60
CA LYS A 95 -11.09 2.67 -24.34
C LYS A 95 -10.14 1.56 -23.89
N GLN A 96 -9.48 1.70 -22.73
CA GLN A 96 -8.67 0.67 -22.13
C GLN A 96 -9.54 -0.28 -21.29
N GLU A 97 -9.24 -1.57 -21.39
CA GLU A 97 -9.87 -2.61 -20.58
C GLU A 97 -9.17 -2.67 -19.23
N GLN A 98 -9.95 -2.57 -18.16
CA GLN A 98 -9.50 -2.73 -16.79
C GLN A 98 -10.10 -4.02 -16.25
N MET A 99 -9.24 -4.92 -15.78
CA MET A 99 -9.64 -6.21 -15.22
C MET A 99 -9.39 -6.23 -13.72
N SER A 100 -10.41 -6.60 -12.95
CA SER A 100 -10.31 -6.75 -11.51
C SER A 100 -10.52 -8.20 -11.09
N PHE A 101 -9.76 -8.65 -10.09
CA PHE A 101 -9.84 -10.00 -9.56
C PHE A 101 -10.37 -9.96 -8.14
N ALA A 102 -11.35 -10.82 -7.85
CA ALA A 102 -11.82 -11.04 -6.48
C ALA A 102 -11.82 -12.53 -6.16
N VAL A 103 -11.26 -12.90 -5.02
CA VAL A 103 -11.26 -14.28 -4.53
C VAL A 103 -12.21 -14.40 -3.35
N ARG A 104 -13.16 -15.34 -3.47
CA ARG A 104 -14.08 -15.71 -2.41
C ARG A 104 -13.68 -17.06 -1.86
N PHE A 105 -13.45 -17.16 -0.54
CA PHE A 105 -13.03 -18.41 0.09
C PHE A 105 -13.73 -18.62 1.44
N VAL A 106 -13.84 -19.88 1.88
CA VAL A 106 -14.39 -20.22 3.18
C VAL A 106 -13.29 -20.10 4.25
N HIS A 107 -13.48 -19.20 5.20
CA HIS A 107 -12.58 -19.01 6.34
C HIS A 107 -12.83 -20.06 7.42
N ARG A 108 -11.84 -20.24 8.32
CA ARG A 108 -12.01 -21.09 9.51
C ARG A 108 -13.23 -20.62 10.30
N GLY A 109 -14.18 -21.52 10.52
CA GLY A 109 -15.50 -21.22 11.11
C GLY A 109 -16.65 -21.14 10.10
N GLY A 110 -16.44 -21.54 8.84
CA GLY A 110 -17.52 -21.69 7.84
C GLY A 110 -18.01 -20.38 7.21
N ARG A 111 -17.48 -19.23 7.63
CA ARG A 111 -17.83 -17.92 7.07
C ARG A 111 -17.14 -17.72 5.73
N THR A 112 -17.88 -17.28 4.72
CA THR A 112 -17.31 -16.88 3.44
C THR A 112 -16.69 -15.50 3.54
N ARG A 113 -15.53 -15.30 2.90
CA ARG A 113 -14.85 -14.01 2.80
C ARG A 113 -14.54 -13.72 1.34
N LEU A 114 -14.88 -12.52 0.87
CA LEU A 114 -14.50 -11.98 -0.43
C LEU A 114 -13.31 -11.04 -0.25
N THR A 115 -12.31 -11.10 -1.13
CA THR A 115 -11.15 -10.21 -1.08
C THR A 115 -10.69 -9.89 -2.49
N PHE A 116 -10.47 -8.61 -2.78
CA PHE A 116 -9.95 -8.13 -4.06
C PHE A 116 -8.43 -8.30 -4.09
N ILE A 117 -7.91 -8.69 -5.27
CA ILE A 117 -6.48 -8.86 -5.56
C ILE A 117 -6.07 -7.79 -6.56
#